data_AF-A0A1H5ZNF0-F1
#
_entry.id   AF-A0A1H5ZNF0-F1
#
_cell.length_a   1.000
_cell.length_b   1.000
_cell.length_c   1.000
_cell.angle_alpha   90.00
_cell.angle_beta   90.00
_cell.angle_gamma   90.00
#
_symmetry.space_group_name_H-M   'P 1'
#
loop_
_entity.id
_entity.type
_entity.pdbx_description
1 polymer ?
#
loop_
_entity_poly.entity_id
_entity_poly.type
_entity_poly.pdbx_seq_one_letter_code
_entity_poly.pdbx_strand_id
1 'polypeptide(L)'
;MLMVIAVLAVTAGAGGLVLILGDDVVKTTAQEPVRRQPRSQPSAAPRLDQIVPTAEPVQDFGQGGPGVTSTPPRILAVAPGAVPKQARFRLGELKHVQKVIVVDAGAVKVSGTGLNLLAVNPADFRSWTPQPVADQPAVWSALARGELVADTASMRRLGMILGAVYQVDGGPRLRVAASAPLGLKGVDGLVSADLGRSLGFAPGVAVLLHGKPGKISEAGVRKLLGKNAQVVMLDAAERAVKRQEPEQQQPQQVNVGRPGSYLELYKAAATRCPGLSWTVLAAIGQVESSHGRNNGPSSAGALGPMQFMPATWKHYGVDGDGDGKKDIWSPYDAVPGAANYLCANKAGQGGERLRKAIWFYNHSWDYVNKVMGIADAYAKTYA
;
A
#
# COMPACT_ATOMS: atom_id res chain seq x y z
N MET A 1 1.71 36.54 -33.68
CA MET A 1 2.53 35.40 -33.19
C MET A 1 1.58 34.23 -32.96
N LEU A 2 1.35 33.43 -34.01
CA LEU A 2 0.44 32.28 -33.95
C LEU A 2 1.19 31.09 -33.33
N MET A 3 0.67 30.58 -32.22
CA MET A 3 1.13 29.35 -31.60
C MET A 3 0.31 28.20 -32.19
N VAL A 4 0.93 27.39 -33.05
CA VAL A 4 0.31 26.21 -33.65
C VAL A 4 0.26 25.12 -32.59
N ILE A 5 -0.93 24.83 -32.07
CA ILE A 5 -1.21 23.65 -31.26
C ILE A 5 -1.33 22.47 -32.21
N ALA A 6 -0.30 21.62 -32.27
CA ALA A 6 -0.38 20.34 -32.96
C ALA A 6 -1.04 19.32 -32.03
N VAL A 7 -2.34 19.10 -32.19
CA VAL A 7 -3.06 17.94 -31.65
C VAL A 7 -2.64 16.73 -32.49
N LEU A 8 -1.86 15.81 -31.93
CA LEU A 8 -1.67 14.49 -32.53
C LEU A 8 -2.60 13.49 -31.84
N ALA A 9 -3.72 13.22 -32.50
CA ALA A 9 -4.50 12.02 -32.25
C ALA A 9 -3.69 10.81 -32.76
N VAL A 10 -3.36 9.87 -31.88
CA VAL A 10 -2.84 8.56 -32.29
C VAL A 10 -3.74 7.48 -31.72
N THR A 11 -4.68 7.06 -32.55
CA THR A 11 -5.33 5.76 -32.44
C THR A 11 -4.33 4.69 -32.85
N ALA A 12 -3.95 3.81 -31.91
CA ALA A 12 -3.35 2.52 -32.25
C ALA A 12 -3.69 1.52 -31.14
N GLY A 13 -4.61 0.61 -31.48
CA GLY A 13 -4.83 -0.62 -30.72
C GLY A 13 -3.62 -1.54 -30.79
N ALA A 14 -3.61 -2.52 -29.88
CA ALA A 14 -2.62 -3.57 -29.69
C ALA A 14 -1.28 -3.17 -29.03
N GLY A 15 -1.30 -3.18 -27.68
CA GLY A 15 -0.33 -3.88 -26.83
C GLY A 15 1.17 -3.71 -27.09
N GLY A 16 1.72 -2.52 -26.82
CA GLY A 16 3.15 -2.31 -26.58
C GLY A 16 3.37 -1.44 -25.33
N LEU A 17 4.23 -1.87 -24.41
CA LEU A 17 4.57 -1.12 -23.19
C LEU A 17 5.56 0.00 -23.53
N VAL A 18 5.19 1.26 -23.27
CA VAL A 18 6.09 2.41 -23.39
C VAL A 18 6.26 3.01 -21.99
N LEU A 19 7.49 2.97 -21.48
CA LEU A 19 7.90 3.76 -20.31
C LEU A 19 8.44 5.09 -20.83
N ILE A 20 7.71 6.18 -20.60
CA ILE A 20 8.11 7.53 -21.00
C ILE A 20 8.76 8.22 -19.80
N LEU A 21 10.06 8.49 -19.91
CA LEU A 21 10.81 9.39 -19.05
C LEU A 21 11.44 10.44 -19.98
N GLY A 22 10.67 11.48 -20.32
CA GLY A 22 11.04 12.49 -21.34
C GLY A 22 10.64 12.13 -22.77
N ASP A 23 10.87 13.06 -23.71
CA ASP A 23 10.20 13.18 -25.03
C ASP A 23 10.62 12.22 -26.15
N ASP A 24 11.35 11.12 -25.91
CA ASP A 24 11.77 10.22 -27.00
C ASP A 24 11.24 8.78 -26.86
N VAL A 25 10.60 8.30 -27.93
CA VAL A 25 9.93 6.99 -28.03
C VAL A 25 10.82 5.98 -28.76
N VAL A 26 11.03 4.79 -28.18
CA VAL A 26 11.66 3.64 -28.85
C VAL A 26 10.67 2.46 -28.90
N LYS A 27 10.51 1.86 -30.08
CA LYS A 27 9.61 0.71 -30.36
C LYS A 27 10.40 -0.60 -30.41
N THR A 28 9.80 -1.70 -29.95
CA THR A 28 10.27 -3.07 -30.19
C THR A 28 9.13 -3.96 -30.70
N THR A 29 9.47 -4.87 -31.62
CA THR A 29 8.56 -5.75 -32.37
C THR A 29 8.23 -7.05 -31.61
N ALA A 30 6.97 -7.49 -31.67
CA ALA A 30 6.48 -8.76 -31.13
C ALA A 30 6.02 -9.73 -32.24
N GLN A 31 6.11 -11.03 -31.97
CA GLN A 31 5.73 -12.17 -32.83
C GLN A 31 4.22 -12.47 -32.84
N GLU A 32 3.78 -13.18 -33.89
CA GLU A 32 2.40 -13.43 -34.33
C GLU A 32 1.48 -14.24 -33.39
N PRO A 33 0.14 -14.10 -33.54
CA PRO A 33 -0.85 -14.76 -32.69
C PRO A 33 -1.25 -16.17 -33.17
N VAL A 34 -1.48 -17.08 -32.21
CA VAL A 34 -1.94 -18.46 -32.46
C VAL A 34 -3.45 -18.51 -32.77
N ARG A 35 -3.77 -19.36 -33.75
CA ARG A 35 -5.08 -19.62 -34.38
C ARG A 35 -6.14 -20.22 -33.42
N ARG A 36 -7.39 -19.72 -33.52
CA ARG A 36 -8.56 -20.18 -32.74
C ARG A 36 -9.13 -21.53 -33.23
N GLN A 37 -9.62 -22.35 -32.30
CA GLN A 37 -10.47 -23.53 -32.52
C GLN A 37 -11.87 -23.36 -31.88
N PRO A 38 -12.89 -24.17 -32.26
CA PRO A 38 -14.30 -23.79 -32.24
C PRO A 38 -15.05 -24.05 -30.93
N ARG A 39 -16.20 -23.36 -30.80
CA ARG A 39 -17.13 -23.31 -29.66
C ARG A 39 -17.70 -24.68 -29.25
N SER A 40 -17.71 -24.93 -27.94
CA SER A 40 -18.54 -25.93 -27.26
C SER A 40 -19.48 -25.27 -26.23
N GLN A 41 -20.78 -25.47 -26.46
CA GLN A 41 -21.99 -25.50 -25.58
C GLN A 41 -22.15 -24.58 -24.33
N PRO A 42 -23.41 -24.25 -23.93
CA PRO A 42 -23.69 -23.17 -22.99
C PRO A 42 -23.25 -23.54 -21.57
N SER A 43 -22.33 -22.76 -21.02
CA SER A 43 -21.85 -22.88 -19.64
C SER A 43 -22.95 -22.48 -18.66
N ALA A 44 -23.20 -23.34 -17.67
CA ALA A 44 -24.02 -23.01 -16.50
C ALA A 44 -23.47 -21.75 -15.80
N ALA A 45 -24.36 -20.94 -15.23
CA ALA A 45 -23.99 -19.74 -14.48
C ALA A 45 -22.89 -20.05 -13.45
N PRO A 46 -21.86 -19.17 -13.32
CA PRO A 46 -20.73 -19.45 -12.44
C PRO A 46 -21.21 -19.57 -10.99
N ARG A 47 -20.78 -20.64 -10.31
CA ARG A 47 -21.00 -20.76 -8.86
C ARG A 47 -20.06 -19.77 -8.15
N LEU A 48 -20.59 -19.11 -7.12
CA LEU A 48 -19.92 -18.07 -6.32
C LEU A 48 -18.66 -18.55 -5.56
N ASP A 49 -18.45 -19.86 -5.47
CA ASP A 49 -17.29 -20.53 -4.83
C ASP A 49 -16.03 -20.52 -5.71
N GLN A 50 -16.13 -20.16 -7.00
CA GLN A 50 -14.98 -20.15 -7.93
C GLN A 50 -14.39 -18.75 -8.18
N ILE A 51 -14.81 -17.73 -7.42
CA ILE A 51 -14.32 -16.34 -7.53
C ILE A 51 -13.51 -15.98 -6.29
N VAL A 52 -12.42 -16.69 -5.99
CA VAL A 52 -11.49 -16.24 -4.95
C VAL A 52 -10.04 -16.55 -5.37
N PRO A 53 -9.19 -15.54 -5.57
CA PRO A 53 -7.76 -15.77 -5.75
C PRO A 53 -7.15 -16.27 -4.44
N THR A 54 -6.46 -17.41 -4.48
CA THR A 54 -5.55 -17.87 -3.42
C THR A 54 -4.35 -16.93 -3.35
N ALA A 55 -4.34 -16.01 -2.38
CA ALA A 55 -3.17 -15.23 -2.01
C ALA A 55 -2.68 -15.67 -0.63
N GLU A 56 -1.36 -15.86 -0.48
CA GLU A 56 -0.73 -16.18 0.80
C GLU A 56 -1.06 -15.12 1.88
N PRO A 57 -1.03 -15.49 3.19
CA PRO A 57 -1.28 -14.54 4.26
C PRO A 57 -0.28 -13.38 4.19
N VAL A 58 -0.81 -12.17 3.99
CA VAL A 58 -0.04 -10.93 4.00
C VAL A 58 0.67 -10.79 5.35
N GLN A 59 2.01 -10.69 5.36
CA GLN A 59 2.74 -10.35 6.58
C GLN A 59 2.23 -9.01 7.13
N ASP A 60 1.64 -9.06 8.32
CA ASP A 60 1.17 -7.88 9.02
C ASP A 60 2.34 -7.21 9.74
N PHE A 61 2.61 -5.95 9.37
CA PHE A 61 3.72 -5.20 9.96
C PHE A 61 3.41 -4.66 11.38
N GLY A 62 2.17 -4.77 11.89
CA GLY A 62 1.79 -4.57 13.30
C GLY A 62 2.29 -3.27 13.98
N GLN A 63 2.14 -3.14 15.31
CA GLN A 63 2.85 -2.10 16.07
C GLN A 63 4.36 -2.40 16.06
N GLY A 64 5.03 -1.80 15.08
CA GLY A 64 6.45 -1.92 14.81
C GLY A 64 6.97 -0.73 14.01
N GLY A 65 6.76 0.48 14.53
CA GLY A 65 7.70 1.58 14.31
C GLY A 65 8.51 1.79 15.59
N PRO A 66 9.71 2.41 15.61
CA PRO A 66 10.73 2.67 14.59
C PRO A 66 11.88 1.64 14.71
N GLY A 67 12.90 1.71 13.84
CA GLY A 67 14.13 0.91 13.99
C GLY A 67 14.85 0.55 12.69
N VAL A 68 14.21 0.82 11.55
CA VAL A 68 14.89 0.75 10.26
C VAL A 68 15.60 2.08 10.04
N THR A 69 16.94 2.05 10.02
CA THR A 69 17.73 3.20 9.60
C THR A 69 17.43 3.50 8.14
N SER A 70 16.80 4.64 7.87
CA SER A 70 16.54 5.10 6.51
C SER A 70 17.85 5.32 5.75
N THR A 71 17.94 4.69 4.58
CA THR A 71 19.03 4.75 3.61
C THR A 71 18.45 5.21 2.27
N PRO A 72 17.94 6.46 2.18
CA PRO A 72 17.22 6.91 1.00
C PRO A 72 18.16 6.93 -0.21
N PRO A 73 17.66 6.61 -1.41
CA PRO A 73 18.47 6.50 -2.60
C PRO A 73 19.01 7.85 -3.04
N ARG A 74 20.22 7.79 -3.57
CA ARG A 74 20.98 8.90 -4.15
C ARG A 74 20.89 8.89 -5.67
N ILE A 75 20.71 7.70 -6.24
CA ILE A 75 20.52 7.47 -7.67
C ILE A 75 19.34 6.51 -7.85
N LEU A 76 18.48 6.82 -8.80
CA LEU A 76 17.55 5.88 -9.43
C LEU A 76 18.01 5.69 -10.88
N ALA A 77 18.22 4.45 -11.30
CA ALA A 77 18.54 4.13 -12.69
C ALA A 77 17.61 3.04 -13.23
N VAL A 78 17.23 3.16 -14.50
CA VAL A 78 16.42 2.17 -15.21
C VAL A 78 17.24 1.62 -16.37
N ALA A 79 17.56 0.34 -16.31
CA ALA A 79 18.27 -0.37 -17.35
C ALA A 79 17.31 -0.78 -18.50
N PRO A 80 17.80 -0.91 -19.74
CA PRO A 80 16.98 -1.34 -20.88
C PRO A 80 16.50 -2.80 -20.78
N GLY A 81 17.01 -3.57 -19.83
CA GLY A 81 16.62 -4.95 -19.55
C GLY A 81 17.08 -5.38 -18.16
N ALA A 82 16.77 -6.62 -17.78
CA ALA A 82 17.05 -7.15 -16.46
C ALA A 82 18.54 -7.04 -16.12
N VAL A 83 18.86 -6.43 -14.97
CA VAL A 83 20.25 -6.18 -14.56
C VAL A 83 20.93 -7.49 -14.18
N PRO A 84 22.02 -7.89 -14.88
CA PRO A 84 22.72 -9.15 -14.59
C PRO A 84 23.34 -9.17 -13.20
N LYS A 85 23.38 -10.33 -12.54
CA LYS A 85 23.96 -10.49 -11.18
C LYS A 85 25.34 -9.84 -11.04
N GLN A 86 26.23 -10.05 -12.01
CA GLN A 86 27.58 -9.47 -12.01
C GLN A 86 27.57 -7.93 -12.10
N ALA A 87 26.61 -7.32 -12.79
CA ALA A 87 26.45 -5.87 -12.79
C ALA A 87 26.00 -5.37 -11.41
N ARG A 88 25.10 -6.10 -10.72
CA ARG A 88 24.65 -5.77 -9.36
C ARG A 88 25.80 -5.76 -8.35
N PHE A 89 26.67 -6.77 -8.39
CA PHE A 89 27.86 -6.81 -7.54
C PHE A 89 28.81 -5.63 -7.82
N ARG A 90 29.13 -5.38 -9.10
CA ARG A 90 30.02 -4.28 -9.50
C ARG A 90 29.46 -2.90 -9.18
N LEU A 91 28.13 -2.72 -9.17
CA LEU A 91 27.49 -1.49 -8.72
C LEU A 91 27.76 -1.23 -7.23
N GLY A 92 27.78 -2.29 -6.40
CA GLY A 92 28.12 -2.20 -4.98
C GLY A 92 29.59 -1.86 -4.73
N GLU A 93 30.48 -2.20 -5.66
CA GLU A 93 31.91 -1.88 -5.60
C GLU A 93 32.26 -0.46 -6.09
N LEU A 94 31.29 0.26 -6.66
CA LEU A 94 31.52 1.64 -7.07
C LEU A 94 31.89 2.50 -5.86
N LYS A 95 32.91 3.35 -6.04
CA LYS A 95 33.37 4.26 -4.99
C LYS A 95 32.20 5.07 -4.43
N HIS A 96 32.10 5.12 -3.10
CA HIS A 96 31.07 5.83 -2.34
C HIS A 96 29.66 5.23 -2.36
N VAL A 97 29.44 4.11 -3.06
CA VAL A 97 28.22 3.31 -2.89
C VAL A 97 28.33 2.51 -1.59
N GLN A 98 27.23 2.47 -0.84
CA GLN A 98 27.11 1.73 0.42
C GLN A 98 26.04 0.64 0.33
N LYS A 99 25.02 0.85 -0.51
CA LYS A 99 23.92 -0.09 -0.68
C LYS A 99 23.39 -0.05 -2.10
N VAL A 100 22.95 -1.20 -2.59
CA VAL A 100 22.32 -1.37 -3.90
C VAL A 100 21.07 -2.22 -3.72
N ILE A 101 19.98 -1.83 -4.36
CA ILE A 101 18.81 -2.70 -4.56
C ILE A 101 18.41 -2.67 -6.03
N VAL A 102 17.93 -3.80 -6.51
CA VAL A 102 17.36 -3.95 -7.84
C VAL A 102 15.93 -4.43 -7.68
N VAL A 103 14.99 -3.70 -8.30
CA VAL A 103 13.56 -3.94 -8.19
C VAL A 103 12.92 -4.00 -9.58
N ASP A 104 11.71 -4.51 -9.62
CA ASP A 104 10.90 -4.58 -10.83
C ASP A 104 10.26 -3.20 -11.07
N ALA A 105 10.04 -2.84 -12.33
CA ALA A 105 9.43 -1.56 -12.67
C ALA A 105 8.56 -1.66 -13.92
N GLY A 106 7.53 -0.82 -13.99
CA GLY A 106 6.62 -0.79 -15.12
C GLY A 106 5.76 0.47 -15.12
N ALA A 107 5.11 0.71 -16.25
CA ALA A 107 4.09 1.73 -16.38
C ALA A 107 2.72 1.08 -16.50
N VAL A 108 1.75 1.59 -15.75
CA VAL A 108 0.34 1.26 -15.93
C VAL A 108 -0.42 2.48 -16.42
N LYS A 109 -1.57 2.26 -17.05
CA LYS A 109 -2.51 3.34 -17.36
C LYS A 109 -3.76 3.18 -16.53
N VAL A 110 -4.25 4.30 -16.02
CA VAL A 110 -5.52 4.41 -15.29
C VAL A 110 -6.34 5.48 -16.00
N SER A 111 -7.43 5.08 -16.66
CA SER A 111 -8.27 6.01 -17.42
C SER A 111 -7.44 6.82 -18.43
N GLY A 112 -6.51 6.15 -19.13
CA GLY A 112 -5.58 6.78 -20.09
C GLY A 112 -4.41 7.54 -19.48
N THR A 113 -4.38 7.78 -18.16
CA THR A 113 -3.26 8.45 -17.47
C THR A 113 -2.18 7.45 -17.08
N GLY A 114 -0.93 7.69 -17.52
CA GLY A 114 0.21 6.84 -17.18
C GLY A 114 0.72 7.04 -15.75
N LEU A 115 1.03 5.94 -15.07
CA LEU A 115 1.71 5.90 -13.77
C LEU A 115 2.98 5.06 -13.89
N ASN A 116 4.13 5.63 -13.55
CA ASN A 116 5.40 4.92 -13.45
C ASN A 116 5.55 4.33 -12.05
N LEU A 117 5.56 3.00 -11.93
CA LEU A 117 5.53 2.32 -10.64
C LEU A 117 6.76 1.43 -10.44
N LEU A 118 7.23 1.34 -9.20
CA LEU A 118 8.18 0.31 -8.78
C LEU A 118 7.43 -0.80 -8.04
N ALA A 119 7.78 -2.04 -8.34
CA ALA A 119 7.27 -3.20 -7.64
C ALA A 119 8.35 -3.76 -6.69
N VAL A 120 8.02 -3.75 -5.41
CA VAL A 120 9.00 -3.91 -4.33
C VAL A 120 8.58 -4.96 -3.32
N ASN A 121 9.55 -5.60 -2.67
CA ASN A 121 9.28 -6.34 -1.44
C ASN A 121 9.19 -5.31 -0.29
N PRO A 122 8.05 -5.22 0.44
CA PRO A 122 7.87 -4.23 1.50
C PRO A 122 8.93 -4.31 2.61
N ALA A 123 9.36 -5.53 2.99
CA ALA A 123 10.36 -5.73 4.04
C ALA A 123 11.74 -5.22 3.61
N ASP A 124 12.15 -5.51 2.38
CA ASP A 124 13.47 -5.12 1.86
C ASP A 124 13.53 -3.62 1.50
N PHE A 125 12.40 -3.06 1.04
CA PHE A 125 12.33 -1.71 0.48
C PHE A 125 12.07 -0.63 1.53
N ARG A 126 11.54 -0.98 2.72
CA ARG A 126 11.22 -0.02 3.79
C ARG A 126 12.34 0.97 4.08
N SER A 127 13.55 0.46 4.22
CA SER A 127 14.79 1.23 4.48
C SER A 127 15.21 2.18 3.35
N TRP A 128 14.60 2.12 2.16
CA TRP A 128 14.94 2.96 1.01
C TRP A 128 14.05 4.19 0.88
N THR A 129 13.10 4.40 1.80
CA THR A 129 12.23 5.57 1.81
C THR A 129 12.65 6.56 2.90
N PRO A 130 12.26 7.85 2.81
CA PRO A 130 12.49 8.82 3.88
C PRO A 130 11.97 8.32 5.23
N GLN A 131 12.63 8.70 6.32
CA GLN A 131 12.34 8.21 7.68
C GLN A 131 10.83 8.28 8.05
N PRO A 132 10.09 9.37 7.78
CA PRO A 132 8.65 9.42 8.10
C PRO A 132 7.80 8.36 7.38
N VAL A 133 8.21 7.97 6.17
CA VAL A 133 7.54 6.90 5.39
C VAL A 133 7.96 5.53 5.90
N ALA A 134 9.26 5.34 6.14
CA ALA A 134 9.80 4.11 6.70
C ALA A 134 9.15 3.79 8.06
N ASP A 135 8.90 4.79 8.90
CA ASP A 135 8.31 4.57 10.22
C ASP A 135 6.79 4.29 10.21
N GLN A 136 6.10 4.44 9.06
CA GLN A 136 4.65 4.28 8.98
C GLN A 136 4.24 2.82 8.64
N PRO A 137 3.77 1.99 9.59
CA PRO A 137 3.49 0.58 9.33
C PRO A 137 2.34 0.39 8.33
N ALA A 138 1.36 1.28 8.35
CA ALA A 138 0.19 1.20 7.49
C ALA A 138 0.52 1.35 5.99
N VAL A 139 1.59 2.06 5.63
CA VAL A 139 2.10 2.13 4.24
C VAL A 139 2.58 0.76 3.78
N TRP A 140 3.37 0.09 4.62
CA TRP A 140 3.97 -1.20 4.29
C TRP A 140 2.94 -2.34 4.30
N SER A 141 2.00 -2.31 5.25
CA SER A 141 0.86 -3.23 5.25
C SER A 141 -0.03 -3.03 4.03
N ALA A 142 -0.23 -1.79 3.56
CA ALA A 142 -0.95 -1.53 2.31
C ALA A 142 -0.26 -2.14 1.09
N LEU A 143 1.05 -1.94 0.94
CA LEU A 143 1.80 -2.57 -0.14
C LEU A 143 1.68 -4.08 -0.09
N ALA A 144 1.83 -4.68 1.08
CA ALA A 144 1.77 -6.13 1.23
C ALA A 144 0.37 -6.72 0.92
N ARG A 145 -0.70 -5.92 1.09
CA ARG A 145 -2.05 -6.27 0.62
C ARG A 145 -2.27 -6.11 -0.89
N GLY A 146 -1.25 -5.70 -1.65
CA GLY A 146 -1.38 -5.43 -3.09
C GLY A 146 -2.08 -4.10 -3.38
N GLU A 147 -2.01 -3.14 -2.47
CA GLU A 147 -2.55 -1.80 -2.67
C GLU A 147 -1.46 -0.83 -3.12
N LEU A 148 -1.85 0.26 -3.80
CA LEU A 148 -0.95 1.30 -4.27
C LEU A 148 -0.60 2.27 -3.14
N VAL A 149 0.70 2.54 -2.98
CA VAL A 149 1.20 3.70 -2.26
C VAL A 149 1.65 4.72 -3.29
N ALA A 150 0.88 5.79 -3.45
CA ALA A 150 1.16 6.84 -4.43
C ALA A 150 2.10 7.90 -3.84
N ASP A 151 2.93 8.50 -4.69
CA ASP A 151 3.71 9.68 -4.30
C ASP A 151 2.79 10.88 -4.09
N THR A 152 3.03 11.67 -3.03
CA THR A 152 2.19 12.84 -2.70
C THR A 152 2.15 13.88 -3.82
N ALA A 153 3.22 14.06 -4.61
CA ALA A 153 3.18 14.95 -5.76
C ALA A 153 2.31 14.38 -6.89
N SER A 154 2.38 13.06 -7.11
CA SER A 154 1.57 12.38 -8.12
C SER A 154 0.09 12.35 -7.75
N MET A 155 -0.26 12.16 -6.48
CA MET A 155 -1.63 12.28 -5.98
C MET A 155 -2.26 13.63 -6.34
N ARG A 156 -1.54 14.73 -6.07
CA ARG A 156 -2.00 16.09 -6.38
C ARG A 156 -2.07 16.35 -7.88
N ARG A 157 -1.02 15.96 -8.61
CA ARG A 157 -0.90 16.17 -10.06
C ARG A 157 -2.01 15.46 -10.84
N LEU A 158 -2.43 14.28 -10.37
CA LEU A 158 -3.39 13.42 -11.05
C LEU A 158 -4.79 13.45 -10.44
N GLY A 159 -5.02 14.26 -9.40
CA GLY A 159 -6.31 14.35 -8.72
C GLY A 159 -6.75 13.02 -8.10
N MET A 160 -5.80 12.17 -7.71
CA MET A 160 -6.12 10.87 -7.13
C MET A 160 -6.64 11.05 -5.71
N ILE A 161 -7.74 10.36 -5.42
CA ILE A 161 -8.40 10.29 -4.14
C ILE A 161 -7.88 9.09 -3.35
N LEU A 162 -7.49 9.36 -2.10
CA LEU A 162 -7.01 8.36 -1.15
C LEU A 162 -8.17 7.43 -0.72
N GLY A 163 -7.92 6.13 -0.67
CA GLY A 163 -8.92 5.08 -0.42
C GLY A 163 -9.73 4.67 -1.64
N ALA A 164 -9.70 5.45 -2.73
CA ALA A 164 -10.43 5.15 -3.95
C ALA A 164 -9.78 4.01 -4.76
N VAL A 165 -10.62 3.36 -5.56
CA VAL A 165 -10.23 2.21 -6.39
C VAL A 165 -10.27 2.60 -7.85
N TYR A 166 -9.14 2.42 -8.53
CA TYR A 166 -8.94 2.78 -9.92
C TYR A 166 -8.84 1.54 -10.79
N GLN A 167 -9.48 1.57 -11.96
CA GLN A 167 -9.33 0.49 -12.93
C GLN A 167 -8.04 0.70 -13.73
N VAL A 168 -7.12 -0.28 -13.69
CA VAL A 168 -5.97 -0.29 -14.61
C VAL A 168 -6.45 -0.73 -15.99
N ASP A 169 -6.03 -0.03 -17.03
CA ASP A 169 -6.39 -0.31 -18.41
C ASP A 169 -5.90 -1.72 -18.79
N GLY A 170 -6.84 -2.64 -19.05
CA GLY A 170 -6.54 -4.04 -19.34
C GLY A 170 -6.00 -4.85 -18.15
N GLY A 171 -6.07 -4.30 -16.93
CA GLY A 171 -5.52 -4.90 -15.72
C GLY A 171 -6.51 -5.01 -14.56
N PRO A 172 -6.02 -5.24 -13.33
CA PRO A 172 -6.84 -5.33 -12.13
C PRO A 172 -7.31 -3.94 -11.64
N ARG A 173 -8.17 -3.94 -10.62
CA ARG A 173 -8.51 -2.74 -9.86
C ARG A 173 -7.41 -2.47 -8.82
N LEU A 174 -6.93 -1.24 -8.78
CA LEU A 174 -5.86 -0.78 -7.91
C LEU A 174 -6.40 0.24 -6.92
N ARG A 175 -6.35 -0.09 -5.63
CA ARG A 175 -6.74 0.82 -4.56
C ARG A 175 -5.57 1.70 -4.13
N VAL A 176 -5.78 3.01 -4.02
CA VAL A 176 -4.79 3.92 -3.45
C VAL A 176 -4.92 3.91 -1.94
N ALA A 177 -4.07 3.15 -1.26
CA ALA A 177 -4.18 2.97 0.18
C ALA A 177 -3.31 3.92 0.99
N ALA A 178 -2.27 4.52 0.39
CA ALA A 178 -1.52 5.58 1.04
C ALA A 178 -0.99 6.60 0.02
N SER A 179 -0.75 7.82 0.52
CA SER A 179 0.01 8.87 -0.13
C SER A 179 1.22 9.16 0.74
N ALA A 180 2.43 9.06 0.19
CA ALA A 180 3.65 9.32 0.93
C ALA A 180 4.68 10.04 0.05
N PRO A 181 5.52 10.93 0.59
CA PRO A 181 6.63 11.51 -0.15
C PRO A 181 7.75 10.47 -0.31
N LEU A 182 7.83 9.81 -1.46
CA LEU A 182 8.71 8.66 -1.66
C LEU A 182 10.18 9.05 -1.86
N GLY A 183 10.45 10.29 -2.28
CA GLY A 183 11.80 10.76 -2.61
C GLY A 183 12.36 10.20 -3.92
N LEU A 184 11.50 9.62 -4.76
CA LEU A 184 11.85 8.97 -6.02
C LEU A 184 11.36 9.79 -7.20
N LYS A 185 12.19 10.72 -7.69
CA LYS A 185 11.82 11.57 -8.82
C LYS A 185 11.49 10.71 -10.06
N GLY A 186 10.31 10.90 -10.63
CA GLY A 186 9.83 10.19 -11.81
C GLY A 186 9.09 8.87 -11.52
N VAL A 187 8.94 8.51 -10.25
CA VAL A 187 8.14 7.37 -9.78
C VAL A 187 6.86 7.90 -9.15
N ASP A 188 5.72 7.44 -9.65
CA ASP A 188 4.39 7.86 -9.21
C ASP A 188 3.86 7.05 -8.02
N GLY A 189 4.46 5.90 -7.74
CA GLY A 189 4.07 5.07 -6.60
C GLY A 189 4.79 3.74 -6.52
N LEU A 190 4.47 3.01 -5.45
CA LEU A 190 4.96 1.68 -5.16
C LEU A 190 3.80 0.68 -5.15
N VAL A 191 4.09 -0.54 -5.58
CA VAL A 191 3.21 -1.72 -5.45
C VAL A 191 4.03 -2.90 -4.92
N SER A 192 3.37 -3.98 -4.45
CA SER A 192 4.09 -5.21 -4.10
C SER A 192 4.75 -5.85 -5.31
N ALA A 193 5.83 -6.61 -5.07
CA ALA A 193 6.48 -7.44 -6.07
C ALA A 193 5.50 -8.43 -6.75
N ASP A 194 4.58 -9.02 -5.99
CA ASP A 194 3.57 -9.94 -6.53
C ASP A 194 2.59 -9.23 -7.48
N LEU A 195 2.10 -8.05 -7.07
CA LEU A 195 1.21 -7.26 -7.92
C LEU A 195 1.96 -6.80 -9.18
N GLY A 196 3.20 -6.32 -9.06
CA GLY A 196 4.03 -5.95 -10.20
C GLY A 196 4.21 -7.08 -11.21
N ARG A 197 4.45 -8.32 -10.75
CA ARG A 197 4.50 -9.50 -11.60
C ARG A 197 3.17 -9.75 -12.32
N SER A 198 2.04 -9.63 -11.62
CA SER A 198 0.71 -9.78 -12.24
C SER A 198 0.38 -8.67 -13.26
N LEU A 199 0.95 -7.49 -13.08
CA LEU A 199 0.85 -6.34 -13.99
C LEU A 199 1.84 -6.42 -15.16
N GLY A 200 2.70 -7.45 -15.20
CA GLY A 200 3.69 -7.62 -16.27
C GLY A 200 4.88 -6.66 -16.19
N PHE A 201 5.25 -6.20 -14.99
CA PHE A 201 6.41 -5.32 -14.82
C PHE A 201 7.69 -6.02 -15.23
N ALA A 202 8.63 -5.25 -15.80
CA ALA A 202 9.89 -5.79 -16.25
C ALA A 202 10.75 -6.18 -15.02
N PRO A 203 11.23 -7.43 -14.94
CA PRO A 203 11.91 -7.91 -13.75
C PRO A 203 13.32 -7.32 -13.63
N GLY A 204 13.62 -6.78 -12.46
CA GLY A 204 14.96 -6.33 -12.06
C GLY A 204 15.59 -5.30 -12.99
N VAL A 205 14.80 -4.35 -13.50
CA VAL A 205 15.27 -3.29 -14.41
C VAL A 205 15.60 -1.97 -13.70
N ALA A 206 15.01 -1.72 -12.53
CA ALA A 206 15.23 -0.50 -11.76
C ALA A 206 16.28 -0.74 -10.66
N VAL A 207 17.25 0.16 -10.57
CA VAL A 207 18.39 0.11 -9.65
C VAL A 207 18.36 1.35 -8.78
N LEU A 208 18.44 1.15 -7.47
CA LEU A 208 18.58 2.23 -6.52
C LEU A 208 19.91 2.09 -5.79
N LEU A 209 20.63 3.21 -5.66
CA LEU A 209 21.94 3.26 -5.01
C LEU A 209 21.90 4.24 -3.85
N HIS A 210 22.34 3.79 -2.69
CA HIS A 210 22.60 4.64 -1.52
C HIS A 210 24.10 4.77 -1.27
N GLY A 211 24.53 5.92 -0.77
CA GLY A 211 25.93 6.22 -0.52
C GLY A 211 26.19 7.69 -0.20
N LYS A 212 27.44 8.13 -0.37
CA LYS A 212 27.84 9.51 -0.03
C LYS A 212 27.17 10.52 -0.99
N PRO A 213 26.45 11.53 -0.48
CA PRO A 213 25.71 12.49 -1.31
C PRO A 213 26.59 13.21 -2.33
N GLY A 214 26.17 13.20 -3.60
CA GLY A 214 26.83 13.87 -4.72
C GLY A 214 28.18 13.27 -5.11
N LYS A 215 28.51 12.07 -4.64
CA LYS A 215 29.83 11.44 -4.88
C LYS A 215 29.76 10.13 -5.66
N ILE A 216 28.58 9.55 -5.86
CA ILE A 216 28.43 8.35 -6.71
C ILE A 216 28.54 8.77 -8.18
N SER A 217 29.32 8.03 -8.97
CA SER A 217 29.60 8.35 -10.38
C SER A 217 28.45 7.92 -11.31
N GLU A 218 27.75 8.88 -11.91
CA GLU A 218 26.73 8.63 -12.93
C GLU A 218 27.30 7.84 -14.12
N ALA A 219 28.48 8.23 -14.61
CA ALA A 219 29.14 7.56 -15.72
C ALA A 219 29.51 6.10 -15.38
N GLY A 220 29.91 5.83 -14.14
CA GLY A 220 30.17 4.48 -13.65
C GLY A 220 28.91 3.61 -13.66
N VAL A 221 27.78 4.16 -13.20
CA VAL A 221 26.48 3.49 -13.23
C VAL A 221 26.05 3.20 -14.68
N ARG A 222 26.09 4.19 -15.56
CA ARG A 222 25.73 4.02 -16.98
C ARG A 222 26.63 3.00 -17.70
N LYS A 223 27.93 2.96 -17.38
CA LYS A 223 28.85 1.96 -17.94
C LYS A 223 28.46 0.53 -17.56
N LEU A 224 27.95 0.32 -16.35
CA LEU A 224 27.56 -1.01 -15.85
C LEU A 224 26.14 -1.43 -16.31
N LEU A 225 25.23 -0.47 -16.48
CA LEU A 225 23.84 -0.73 -16.88
C LEU A 225 23.59 -0.68 -18.39
N GLY A 226 24.55 -0.14 -19.16
CA GLY A 226 24.45 0.03 -20.60
C GLY A 226 24.15 1.47 -21.00
N LYS A 227 24.54 1.84 -22.23
CA LYS A 227 24.47 3.22 -22.73
C LYS A 227 23.06 3.82 -22.70
N ASN A 228 22.04 2.97 -22.90
CA ASN A 228 20.63 3.36 -22.92
C ASN A 228 19.97 3.35 -21.54
N ALA A 229 20.72 3.09 -20.47
CA ALA A 229 20.20 3.20 -19.12
C ALA A 229 19.84 4.67 -18.83
N GLN A 230 18.66 4.89 -18.25
CA GLN A 230 18.26 6.20 -17.75
C GLN A 230 18.77 6.33 -16.31
N VAL A 231 19.42 7.44 -15.98
CA VAL A 231 20.00 7.66 -14.65
C VAL A 231 19.53 9.00 -14.11
N VAL A 232 18.95 8.98 -12.92
CA VAL A 232 18.41 10.15 -12.22
C VAL A 232 19.17 10.32 -10.91
N MET A 233 19.86 11.46 -10.79
CA MET A 233 20.53 11.85 -9.55
C MET A 233 19.50 12.48 -8.59
N LEU A 234 19.28 11.85 -7.44
CA LEU A 234 18.28 12.26 -6.44
C LEU A 234 18.84 13.25 -5.41
N ASP A 235 20.17 13.40 -5.35
CA ASP A 235 20.88 14.31 -4.43
C ASP A 235 20.51 15.79 -4.58
N ALA A 236 20.06 16.22 -5.76
CA ALA A 236 19.63 17.59 -6.02
C ALA A 236 18.32 17.93 -5.29
N ALA A 237 17.42 16.95 -5.15
CA ALA A 237 16.14 17.12 -4.44
C ALA A 237 16.36 17.36 -2.95
N GLU A 238 17.34 16.68 -2.34
CA GLU A 238 17.64 16.80 -0.91
C GLU A 238 18.28 18.15 -0.54
N ARG A 239 19.07 18.75 -1.44
CA ARG A 239 19.65 20.09 -1.26
C ARG A 239 18.62 21.21 -1.44
N ALA A 240 17.62 21.01 -2.29
CA ALA A 240 16.52 21.97 -2.48
C ALA A 240 15.63 22.05 -1.23
N VAL A 241 15.35 20.91 -0.58
CA VAL A 241 14.60 20.86 0.69
C VAL A 241 15.33 21.58 1.83
N LYS A 242 16.67 21.48 1.89
CA LYS A 242 17.48 22.17 2.91
C LYS A 242 17.63 23.69 2.71
N ARG A 243 17.30 24.24 1.54
CA ARG A 243 17.48 25.67 1.21
C ARG A 243 16.20 26.51 1.37
N GLN A 244 15.05 25.88 1.61
CA GLN A 244 13.81 26.60 1.89
C GLN A 244 13.74 26.97 3.38
N GLU A 245 13.50 28.25 3.67
CA GLU A 245 13.24 28.80 5.01
C GLU A 245 11.95 28.19 5.63
N PRO A 246 11.78 28.24 6.97
CA PRO A 246 10.83 27.41 7.72
C PRO A 246 9.34 27.69 7.50
N GLU A 247 8.94 28.58 6.60
CA GLU A 247 7.60 29.19 6.66
C GLU A 247 6.48 28.52 5.87
N GLN A 248 6.73 27.54 4.99
CA GLN A 248 5.62 26.81 4.31
C GLN A 248 5.92 25.35 3.97
N GLN A 249 6.78 24.67 4.73
CA GLN A 249 6.88 23.22 4.61
C GLN A 249 5.71 22.58 5.36
N GLN A 250 4.59 22.32 4.65
CA GLN A 250 3.65 21.31 5.12
C GLN A 250 4.47 20.06 5.44
N PRO A 251 4.28 19.44 6.62
CA PRO A 251 5.07 18.29 7.03
C PRO A 251 5.04 17.23 5.91
N GLN A 252 6.12 16.45 5.78
CA GLN A 252 6.15 15.26 4.92
C GLN A 252 5.07 14.27 5.40
N GLN A 253 3.82 14.58 5.06
CA GLN A 253 2.65 13.97 5.65
C GLN A 253 2.36 12.70 4.88
N VAL A 254 2.43 11.59 5.59
CA VAL A 254 2.01 10.30 5.09
C VAL A 254 0.51 10.20 5.38
N ASN A 255 -0.29 10.17 4.34
CA ASN A 255 -1.73 10.01 4.46
C ASN A 255 -2.08 8.56 4.14
N VAL A 256 -2.79 7.88 5.03
CA VAL A 256 -3.27 6.52 4.82
C VAL A 256 -4.77 6.58 4.55
N GLY A 257 -5.21 5.91 3.51
CA GLY A 257 -6.60 5.86 3.12
C GLY A 257 -7.43 5.10 4.14
N ARG A 258 -8.56 5.71 4.49
CA ARG A 258 -9.63 5.06 5.24
C ARG A 258 -9.97 3.71 4.60
N PRO A 259 -10.01 2.61 5.38
CA PRO A 259 -10.56 1.33 4.95
C PRO A 259 -11.88 1.49 4.18
N GLY A 260 -12.02 0.82 3.04
CA GLY A 260 -13.17 0.97 2.15
C GLY A 260 -14.35 0.10 2.56
N SER A 261 -14.13 -0.81 3.51
CA SER A 261 -15.16 -1.67 4.10
C SER A 261 -14.88 -1.94 5.58
N TYR A 262 -15.91 -2.36 6.31
CA TYR A 262 -15.77 -2.82 7.69
C TYR A 262 -14.84 -4.03 7.81
N LEU A 263 -14.83 -4.93 6.82
CA LEU A 263 -13.93 -6.09 6.81
C LEU A 263 -12.46 -5.64 6.83
N GLU A 264 -12.10 -4.72 5.92
CA GLU A 264 -10.75 -4.15 5.89
C GLU A 264 -10.43 -3.39 7.18
N LEU A 265 -11.40 -2.66 7.72
CA LEU A 265 -11.25 -1.92 8.97
C LEU A 265 -11.00 -2.84 10.17
N TYR A 266 -11.72 -3.97 10.29
CA TYR A 266 -11.49 -4.97 11.34
C TYR A 266 -10.11 -5.62 11.20
N LYS A 267 -9.72 -5.98 9.97
CA LYS A 267 -8.38 -6.53 9.68
C LYS A 267 -7.30 -5.54 10.08
N ALA A 268 -7.44 -4.28 9.68
CA ALA A 268 -6.49 -3.22 10.00
C ALA A 268 -6.46 -2.86 11.49
N ALA A 269 -7.59 -2.90 12.19
CA ALA A 269 -7.66 -2.59 13.62
C ALA A 269 -7.08 -3.71 14.48
N ALA A 270 -7.25 -4.98 14.09
CA ALA A 270 -6.74 -6.14 14.83
C ALA A 270 -5.22 -6.09 15.02
N THR A 271 -4.49 -5.52 14.06
CA THR A 271 -3.02 -5.39 14.07
C THR A 271 -2.49 -4.57 15.26
N ARG A 272 -3.37 -3.77 15.91
CA ARG A 272 -3.08 -3.04 17.15
C ARG A 272 -2.90 -3.96 18.36
N CYS A 273 -3.30 -5.23 18.26
CA CYS A 273 -3.19 -6.22 19.32
C CYS A 273 -2.60 -7.53 18.76
N PRO A 274 -1.28 -7.77 18.89
CA PRO A 274 -0.67 -9.01 18.45
C PRO A 274 -1.38 -10.23 19.03
N GLY A 275 -1.84 -11.14 18.15
CA GLY A 275 -2.58 -12.35 18.50
C GLY A 275 -4.10 -12.21 18.59
N LEU A 276 -4.66 -10.99 18.45
CA LEU A 276 -6.11 -10.80 18.33
C LEU A 276 -6.57 -11.08 16.90
N SER A 277 -7.51 -12.01 16.71
CA SER A 277 -8.10 -12.25 15.40
C SER A 277 -9.06 -11.13 14.99
N TRP A 278 -8.97 -10.68 13.74
CA TRP A 278 -9.89 -9.70 13.16
C TRP A 278 -11.35 -10.18 13.20
N THR A 279 -11.57 -11.50 13.19
CA THR A 279 -12.90 -12.12 13.28
C THR A 279 -13.58 -11.85 14.61
N VAL A 280 -12.82 -11.70 15.71
CA VAL A 280 -13.36 -11.32 17.02
C VAL A 280 -13.86 -9.87 17.00
N LEU A 281 -13.08 -8.95 16.42
CA LEU A 281 -13.51 -7.55 16.26
C LEU A 281 -14.76 -7.44 15.37
N ALA A 282 -14.77 -8.20 14.27
CA ALA A 282 -15.92 -8.26 13.39
C ALA A 282 -17.15 -8.83 14.13
N ALA A 283 -16.98 -9.90 14.91
CA ALA A 283 -18.07 -10.49 15.68
C ALA A 283 -18.64 -9.52 16.72
N ILE A 284 -17.80 -8.78 17.44
CA ILE A 284 -18.25 -7.72 18.35
C ILE A 284 -19.03 -6.66 17.56
N GLY A 285 -18.48 -6.13 16.47
CA GLY A 285 -19.19 -5.12 15.67
C GLY A 285 -20.51 -5.63 15.05
N GLN A 286 -20.60 -6.92 14.74
CA GLN A 286 -21.85 -7.55 14.30
C GLN A 286 -22.89 -7.59 15.44
N VAL A 287 -22.48 -7.99 16.65
CA VAL A 287 -23.38 -8.08 17.80
C VAL A 287 -23.82 -6.71 18.29
N GLU A 288 -22.92 -5.74 18.31
CA GLU A 288 -23.16 -4.40 18.84
C GLU A 288 -24.03 -3.54 17.91
N SER A 289 -23.74 -3.52 16.61
CA SER A 289 -24.35 -2.56 15.67
C SER A 289 -24.71 -3.13 14.30
N SER A 290 -24.54 -4.44 14.09
CA SER A 290 -24.58 -5.04 12.76
C SER A 290 -23.64 -4.35 11.77
N HIS A 291 -22.38 -4.14 12.17
CA HIS A 291 -21.35 -3.48 11.38
C HIS A 291 -21.74 -2.05 10.97
N GLY A 292 -22.21 -1.26 11.92
CA GLY A 292 -22.51 0.15 11.67
C GLY A 292 -23.95 0.46 11.24
N ARG A 293 -24.80 -0.56 11.08
CA ARG A 293 -26.19 -0.38 10.61
C ARG A 293 -27.09 0.22 11.70
N ASN A 294 -26.76 0.01 12.97
CA ASN A 294 -27.43 0.63 14.10
C ASN A 294 -26.39 1.08 15.13
N ASN A 295 -26.02 2.36 15.11
CA ASN A 295 -24.96 2.92 15.96
C ASN A 295 -25.47 3.50 17.28
N GLY A 296 -26.75 3.27 17.60
CA GLY A 296 -27.36 3.83 18.79
C GLY A 296 -27.65 5.34 18.68
N PRO A 297 -27.77 6.05 19.82
CA PRO A 297 -27.47 5.56 21.17
C PRO A 297 -28.33 4.35 21.57
N SER A 298 -27.76 3.43 22.34
CA SER A 298 -28.58 2.39 23.00
C SER A 298 -29.36 3.00 24.18
N SER A 299 -30.35 2.27 24.69
CA SER A 299 -31.08 2.66 25.90
C SER A 299 -30.18 2.80 27.15
N ALA A 300 -29.03 2.13 27.15
CA ALA A 300 -28.02 2.24 28.20
C ALA A 300 -27.01 3.39 27.98
N GLY A 301 -27.12 4.14 26.86
CA GLY A 301 -26.24 5.26 26.54
C GLY A 301 -24.94 4.87 25.83
N ALA A 302 -24.84 3.65 25.29
CA ALA A 302 -23.71 3.24 24.48
C ALA A 302 -23.81 3.81 23.06
N LEU A 303 -22.69 4.26 22.49
CA LEU A 303 -22.63 5.06 21.26
C LEU A 303 -21.72 4.43 20.19
N GLY A 304 -22.08 4.68 18.93
CA GLY A 304 -21.24 4.39 17.78
C GLY A 304 -21.25 2.92 17.35
N PRO A 305 -20.50 2.58 16.29
CA PRO A 305 -20.55 1.26 15.67
C PRO A 305 -19.96 0.13 16.51
N MET A 306 -19.27 0.47 17.60
CA MET A 306 -18.78 -0.51 18.60
C MET A 306 -19.46 -0.34 19.96
N GLN A 307 -20.54 0.45 20.04
CA GLN A 307 -21.37 0.63 21.23
C GLN A 307 -20.54 0.93 22.51
N PHE A 308 -19.64 1.91 22.42
CA PHE A 308 -18.85 2.33 23.57
C PHE A 308 -19.68 3.15 24.56
N MET A 309 -19.51 2.87 25.85
CA MET A 309 -19.91 3.82 26.89
C MET A 309 -18.97 5.04 26.86
N PRO A 310 -19.47 6.29 27.03
CA PRO A 310 -18.63 7.50 27.00
C PRO A 310 -17.43 7.46 27.97
N ALA A 311 -17.61 6.87 29.15
CA ALA A 311 -16.52 6.71 30.13
C ALA A 311 -15.41 5.77 29.61
N THR A 312 -15.80 4.64 29.00
CA THR A 312 -14.84 3.73 28.36
C THR A 312 -14.13 4.42 27.18
N TRP A 313 -14.87 5.15 26.35
CA TRP A 313 -14.29 5.91 25.23
C TRP A 313 -13.22 6.91 25.68
N LYS A 314 -13.43 7.59 26.81
CA LYS A 314 -12.45 8.54 27.37
C LYS A 314 -11.08 7.89 27.63
N HIS A 315 -11.04 6.60 27.98
CA HIS A 315 -9.80 5.88 28.29
C HIS A 315 -9.22 5.14 27.09
N TYR A 316 -10.06 4.58 26.22
CA TYR A 316 -9.62 3.66 25.17
C TYR A 316 -9.81 4.18 23.74
N GLY A 317 -10.53 5.29 23.58
CA GLY A 317 -10.75 5.96 22.31
C GLY A 317 -9.42 6.42 21.69
N VAL A 318 -9.28 6.16 20.40
CA VAL A 318 -8.09 6.49 19.60
C VAL A 318 -8.52 7.22 18.36
N ASP A 319 -7.67 8.12 17.89
CA ASP A 319 -7.74 8.66 16.53
C ASP A 319 -7.20 7.55 15.64
N GLY A 320 -8.11 6.84 14.99
CA GLY A 320 -7.83 5.57 14.34
C GLY A 320 -7.32 5.75 12.92
N ASP A 321 -7.73 6.84 12.25
CA ASP A 321 -7.35 7.22 10.89
C ASP A 321 -6.44 8.45 10.80
N GLY A 322 -6.14 9.11 11.92
CA GLY A 322 -5.20 10.22 12.01
C GLY A 322 -5.75 11.55 11.55
N ASP A 323 -7.08 11.75 11.57
CA ASP A 323 -7.72 13.00 11.14
C ASP A 323 -7.67 14.13 12.20
N GLY A 324 -7.06 13.85 13.36
CA GLY A 324 -6.87 14.78 14.46
C GLY A 324 -8.03 14.78 15.46
N LYS A 325 -9.04 13.92 15.29
CA LYS A 325 -10.19 13.80 16.19
C LYS A 325 -10.34 12.37 16.71
N LYS A 326 -10.95 12.24 17.89
CA LYS A 326 -11.36 10.96 18.48
C LYS A 326 -12.87 10.90 18.51
N ASP A 327 -13.48 10.55 17.39
CA ASP A 327 -14.92 10.52 17.23
C ASP A 327 -15.50 9.12 17.47
N ILE A 328 -16.25 8.97 18.57
CA ILE A 328 -16.92 7.72 18.93
C ILE A 328 -17.90 7.21 17.86
N TRP A 329 -18.43 8.10 17.01
CA TRP A 329 -19.34 7.78 15.93
C TRP A 329 -18.63 7.36 14.64
N SER A 330 -17.35 7.72 14.51
CA SER A 330 -16.54 7.33 13.37
C SER A 330 -16.18 5.85 13.49
N PRO A 331 -16.53 4.99 12.51
CA PRO A 331 -16.04 3.61 12.53
C PRO A 331 -14.53 3.55 12.50
N TYR A 332 -13.89 4.51 11.82
CA TYR A 332 -12.45 4.60 11.70
C TYR A 332 -11.74 4.83 13.03
N ASP A 333 -12.44 5.33 14.06
CA ASP A 333 -11.92 5.49 15.42
C ASP A 333 -12.46 4.40 16.35
N ALA A 334 -13.77 4.12 16.26
CA ALA A 334 -14.46 3.19 17.13
C ALA A 334 -13.92 1.75 17.00
N VAL A 335 -13.67 1.28 15.79
CA VAL A 335 -13.16 -0.08 15.57
C VAL A 335 -11.72 -0.23 16.09
N PRO A 336 -10.78 0.69 15.77
CA PRO A 336 -9.49 0.74 16.44
C PRO A 336 -9.54 0.91 17.96
N GLY A 337 -10.51 1.67 18.48
CA GLY A 337 -10.76 1.82 19.92
C GLY A 337 -11.14 0.49 20.57
N ALA A 338 -11.98 -0.32 19.91
CA ALA A 338 -12.33 -1.66 20.38
C ALA A 338 -11.13 -2.61 20.42
N ALA A 339 -10.28 -2.56 19.38
CA ALA A 339 -9.02 -3.31 19.38
C ALA A 339 -8.09 -2.89 20.52
N ASN A 340 -7.96 -1.57 20.77
CA ASN A 340 -7.18 -1.04 21.88
C ASN A 340 -7.71 -1.49 23.25
N TYR A 341 -9.04 -1.45 23.44
CA TYR A 341 -9.70 -1.94 24.65
C TYR A 341 -9.42 -3.43 24.91
N LEU A 342 -9.60 -4.29 23.89
CA LEU A 342 -9.35 -5.72 24.01
C LEU A 342 -7.86 -6.02 24.28
N CYS A 343 -6.95 -5.27 23.65
CA CYS A 343 -5.52 -5.39 23.86
C CYS A 343 -5.12 -5.07 25.30
N ALA A 344 -5.65 -3.97 25.86
CA ALA A 344 -5.42 -3.61 27.25
C ALA A 344 -5.87 -4.73 28.21
N ASN A 345 -6.92 -5.46 27.85
CA ASN A 345 -7.46 -6.60 28.57
C ASN A 345 -6.82 -7.96 28.19
N LYS A 346 -5.67 -7.94 27.49
CA LYS A 346 -4.84 -9.12 27.14
C LYS A 346 -5.50 -10.10 26.16
N ALA A 347 -6.41 -9.63 25.32
CA ALA A 347 -7.10 -10.47 24.33
C ALA A 347 -6.15 -11.18 23.35
N GLY A 348 -5.02 -10.55 23.00
CA GLY A 348 -4.01 -11.10 22.09
C GLY A 348 -3.33 -12.38 22.60
N GLN A 349 -3.47 -12.73 23.87
CA GLN A 349 -2.93 -13.98 24.43
C GLN A 349 -3.82 -15.21 24.09
N GLY A 350 -4.99 -15.00 23.48
CA GLY A 350 -5.90 -16.09 23.11
C GLY A 350 -6.53 -16.79 24.32
N GLY A 351 -7.13 -17.95 24.07
CA GLY A 351 -7.69 -18.84 25.10
C GLY A 351 -8.62 -18.15 26.11
N GLU A 352 -8.43 -18.42 27.40
CA GLU A 352 -9.23 -17.81 28.47
C GLU A 352 -9.05 -16.29 28.58
N ARG A 353 -7.86 -15.77 28.25
CA ARG A 353 -7.58 -14.32 28.30
C ARG A 353 -8.41 -13.58 27.26
N LEU A 354 -8.54 -14.13 26.06
CA LEU A 354 -9.44 -13.62 25.03
C LEU A 354 -10.90 -13.63 25.51
N ARG A 355 -11.39 -14.76 26.01
CA ARG A 355 -12.77 -14.88 26.52
C ARG A 355 -13.06 -13.88 27.64
N LYS A 356 -12.10 -13.70 28.57
CA LYS A 356 -12.21 -12.73 29.66
C LYS A 356 -12.18 -11.29 29.17
N ALA A 357 -11.38 -10.97 28.15
CA ALA A 357 -11.37 -9.64 27.54
C ALA A 357 -12.71 -9.29 26.87
N ILE A 358 -13.35 -10.27 26.21
CA ILE A 358 -14.70 -10.12 25.64
C ILE A 358 -15.74 -9.95 26.76
N TRP A 359 -15.58 -10.67 27.88
CA TRP A 359 -16.44 -10.50 29.05
C TRP A 359 -16.30 -9.12 29.70
N PHE A 360 -15.11 -8.52 29.72
CA PHE A 360 -14.96 -7.13 30.19
C PHE A 360 -15.70 -6.15 29.26
N TYR A 361 -15.76 -6.44 27.96
CA TYR A 361 -16.53 -5.66 27.00
C TYR A 361 -18.02 -5.64 27.34
N ASN A 362 -18.57 -6.81 27.67
CA ASN A 362 -19.94 -6.99 28.15
C ASN A 362 -19.96 -8.18 29.12
N HIS A 363 -20.35 -7.91 30.39
CA HIS A 363 -20.21 -8.83 31.53
C HIS A 363 -21.22 -10.00 31.52
N SER A 364 -21.36 -10.64 30.36
CA SER A 364 -22.26 -11.77 30.10
C SER A 364 -21.50 -12.89 29.40
N TRP A 365 -21.52 -14.09 29.96
CA TRP A 365 -20.92 -15.26 29.32
C TRP A 365 -21.69 -15.70 28.07
N ASP A 366 -22.99 -15.43 27.98
CA ASP A 366 -23.78 -15.65 26.77
C ASP A 366 -23.32 -14.74 25.64
N TYR A 367 -23.00 -13.47 25.95
CA TYR A 367 -22.39 -12.54 24.99
C TYR A 367 -21.04 -13.08 24.51
N VAL A 368 -20.18 -13.54 25.41
CA VAL A 368 -18.88 -14.14 25.05
C VAL A 368 -19.06 -15.33 24.11
N ASN A 369 -19.98 -16.24 24.43
CA ASN A 369 -20.25 -17.41 23.60
C ASN A 369 -20.79 -17.02 22.21
N LYS A 370 -21.69 -16.03 22.15
CA LYS A 370 -22.22 -15.49 20.89
C LYS A 370 -21.12 -14.87 20.03
N VAL A 371 -20.27 -14.03 20.61
CA VAL A 371 -19.14 -13.40 19.90
C VAL A 371 -18.18 -14.46 19.37
N MET A 372 -17.78 -15.43 20.21
CA MET A 372 -16.86 -16.49 19.78
C MET A 372 -17.47 -17.35 18.66
N GLY A 373 -18.76 -17.71 18.76
CA GLY A 373 -19.44 -18.48 17.70
C GLY A 373 -19.52 -17.74 16.36
N ILE A 374 -19.79 -16.42 16.38
CA ILE A 374 -19.77 -15.59 15.17
C ILE A 374 -18.34 -15.45 14.63
N ALA A 375 -17.35 -15.26 15.51
CA ALA A 375 -15.94 -15.16 15.13
C ALA A 375 -15.47 -16.45 14.43
N ASP A 376 -15.84 -17.62 14.95
CA ASP A 376 -15.54 -18.91 14.33
C ASP A 376 -16.23 -19.08 12.97
N ALA A 377 -17.48 -18.60 12.83
CA ALA A 377 -18.19 -18.60 11.56
C ALA A 377 -17.50 -17.69 10.52
N TYR A 378 -17.07 -16.50 10.93
CA TYR A 378 -16.27 -15.61 10.08
C TYR A 378 -14.91 -16.22 9.72
N ALA A 379 -14.23 -16.85 10.68
CA ALA A 379 -12.96 -17.52 10.42
C ALA A 379 -13.13 -18.62 9.37
N LYS A 380 -14.20 -19.43 9.41
CA LYS A 380 -14.47 -20.47 8.41
C LYS A 380 -14.85 -19.91 7.03
N THR A 381 -15.55 -18.77 7.01
CA THR A 381 -16.07 -18.17 5.77
C THR A 381 -14.99 -17.38 5.02
N TYR A 382 -14.05 -16.77 5.76
CA TYR A 382 -13.05 -15.84 5.24
C TYR A 382 -11.61 -16.29 5.56
N ALA A 383 -11.40 -17.61 5.74
CA ALA A 383 -10.11 -18.25 6.03
C ALA A 383 -9.07 -18.04 4.93
#